data_AF-A0AAN6JZA5-F1
#
_entry.id   AF-A0AAN6JZA5-F1
#
_cell.length_a   1.000
_cell.length_b   1.000
_cell.length_c   1.000
_cell.angle_alpha   90.00
_cell.angle_beta   90.00
_cell.angle_gamma   90.00
#
_symmetry.space_group_name_H-M   'P 1'
#
loop_
_entity.id
_entity.type
_entity.pdbx_description
1 polymer ?
#
loop_
_entity_poly.entity_id
_entity_poly.type
_entity_poly.pdbx_seq_one_letter_code
_entity_poly.pdbx_strand_id
1 'polypeptide(L)'
;MSSDSARNEHAAVSRLPVRLDDTFFTESKLTREQCGHLRHFWNLASLHDGDWSLMGGEDSLQELDTAYRYQLSAMAYAAGAAHYHRLPAMRSMFKPLIRKLIYKMLRREVWGYWYMTSQSGVGADPDLKELRKPWADPVCKENIMACLPVVNPT
;
A
#
# COMPACT_ATOMS: atom_id res chain seq x y z
N MET A 1 -51.46 -17.38 11.10
CA MET A 1 -50.42 -17.37 12.16
C MET A 1 -49.08 -17.73 11.54
N SER A 2 -48.44 -16.76 10.88
CA SER A 2 -47.11 -16.91 10.26
C SER A 2 -46.65 -15.51 9.87
N SER A 3 -45.65 -14.95 10.58
CA SER A 3 -44.85 -13.78 10.15
C SER A 3 -43.90 -13.17 11.20
N ASP A 4 -43.65 -13.79 12.36
CA ASP A 4 -42.79 -13.16 13.39
C ASP A 4 -41.38 -13.75 13.58
N SER A 5 -40.97 -14.77 12.83
CA SER A 5 -39.65 -15.39 13.04
C SER A 5 -38.48 -14.75 12.27
N ALA A 6 -38.72 -13.72 11.44
CA ALA A 6 -37.72 -13.19 10.51
C ALA A 6 -37.11 -11.83 10.91
N ARG A 7 -37.45 -11.30 12.10
CA ARG A 7 -37.04 -9.93 12.50
C ARG A 7 -35.82 -9.82 13.41
N ASN A 8 -35.20 -10.93 13.81
CA ASN A 8 -34.21 -10.89 14.89
C ASN A 8 -32.74 -11.11 14.47
N GLU A 9 -32.41 -11.09 13.18
CA GLU A 9 -31.02 -11.27 12.71
C GLU A 9 -30.25 -9.94 12.52
N HIS A 10 -30.90 -8.78 12.63
CA HIS A 10 -30.27 -7.48 12.34
C HIS A 10 -29.71 -6.74 13.56
N ALA A 11 -29.65 -7.36 14.75
CA ALA A 11 -29.30 -6.67 16.00
C ALA A 11 -27.95 -7.08 16.63
N ALA A 12 -27.08 -7.80 15.92
CA ALA A 12 -25.71 -8.05 16.38
C ALA A 12 -24.78 -6.91 15.95
N VAL A 13 -25.04 -5.69 16.43
CA VAL A 13 -23.99 -4.66 16.49
C VAL A 13 -22.95 -5.21 17.46
N SER A 14 -21.90 -5.82 16.91
CA SER A 14 -20.87 -6.53 17.64
C SER A 14 -20.20 -5.56 18.62
N ARG A 15 -20.66 -5.61 19.88
CA ARG A 15 -19.95 -4.96 20.97
C ARG A 15 -18.57 -5.58 20.99
N LEU A 16 -17.54 -4.75 20.79
CA LEU A 16 -16.16 -5.19 20.98
C LEU A 16 -16.07 -5.84 22.36
N PRO A 17 -15.46 -7.03 22.47
CA PRO A 17 -15.41 -7.76 23.72
C PRO A 17 -14.71 -6.89 24.78
N VAL A 18 -15.30 -6.82 25.98
CA VAL A 18 -14.79 -6.00 27.11
C VAL A 18 -13.38 -6.45 27.51
N ARG A 19 -13.05 -7.71 27.26
CA ARG A 19 -11.73 -8.30 27.48
C ARG A 19 -11.38 -9.17 26.28
N LEU A 20 -10.16 -9.02 25.77
CA LEU A 20 -9.61 -9.89 24.73
C LEU A 20 -9.37 -11.27 25.34
N ASP A 21 -9.67 -12.32 24.58
CA ASP A 21 -9.41 -13.71 24.98
C ASP A 21 -7.94 -13.89 25.36
N ASP A 22 -7.63 -14.76 26.32
CA ASP A 22 -6.25 -15.00 26.76
C ASP A 22 -5.39 -15.61 25.63
N THR A 23 -6.03 -16.21 24.61
CA THR A 23 -5.40 -16.65 23.36
C THR A 23 -4.98 -15.50 22.42
N PHE A 24 -5.42 -14.27 22.67
CA PHE A 24 -5.13 -13.13 21.82
C PHE A 24 -3.65 -12.73 21.84
N PHE A 25 -2.93 -13.08 22.92
CA PHE A 25 -1.51 -12.78 23.10
C PHE A 25 -0.60 -14.00 22.92
N THR A 26 -1.13 -15.15 22.49
CA THR A 26 -0.31 -16.36 22.24
C THR A 26 0.58 -16.24 21.00
N GLU A 27 0.31 -15.26 20.13
CA GLU A 27 1.15 -14.97 18.97
C GLU A 27 2.55 -14.49 19.39
N SER A 28 3.59 -15.04 18.77
CA SER A 28 4.98 -14.64 19.05
C SER A 28 5.18 -13.13 18.84
N LYS A 29 5.75 -12.46 19.84
CA LYS A 29 6.05 -11.03 19.78
C LYS A 29 7.03 -10.73 18.64
N LEU A 30 6.98 -9.50 18.12
CA LEU A 30 7.96 -9.04 17.13
C LEU A 30 9.37 -9.06 17.73
N THR A 31 10.35 -9.47 16.93
CA THR A 31 11.76 -9.36 17.30
C THR A 31 12.19 -7.89 17.31
N ARG A 32 13.35 -7.61 17.91
CA ARG A 32 13.92 -6.25 17.96
C ARG A 32 14.13 -5.70 16.56
N GLU A 33 14.60 -6.52 15.63
CA GLU A 33 14.90 -6.19 14.24
C GLU A 33 13.60 -5.86 13.49
N GLN A 34 12.54 -6.66 13.68
CA GLN A 34 11.22 -6.39 13.08
C GLN A 34 10.62 -5.08 13.59
N CYS A 35 10.73 -4.79 14.89
CA CYS A 35 10.37 -3.49 15.45
C CYS A 35 11.23 -2.35 14.86
N GLY A 36 12.52 -2.61 14.64
CA GLY A 36 13.44 -1.71 13.97
C GLY A 36 12.99 -1.36 12.55
N HIS A 37 12.54 -2.34 11.77
CA HIS A 37 11.97 -2.10 10.44
C HIS A 37 10.72 -1.24 10.49
N LEU A 38 9.78 -1.52 11.40
CA LEU A 38 8.57 -0.69 11.56
C LEU A 38 8.91 0.76 11.94
N ARG A 39 9.94 0.96 12.77
CA ARG A 39 10.43 2.30 13.11
C ARG A 39 11.09 2.97 11.91
N HIS A 40 11.87 2.22 11.14
CA HIS A 40 12.49 2.71 9.92
C HIS A 40 11.44 3.14 8.89
N PHE A 41 10.37 2.35 8.73
CA PHE A 41 9.25 2.72 7.85
C PHE A 41 8.61 4.04 8.24
N TRP A 42 8.44 4.26 9.54
CA TRP A 42 7.98 5.54 10.07
C TRP A 42 8.90 6.71 9.75
N ASN A 43 10.21 6.51 9.86
CA ASN A 43 11.18 7.54 9.54
C ASN A 43 11.10 7.91 8.04
N LEU A 44 11.10 6.91 7.16
CA LEU A 44 11.00 7.11 5.71
C LEU A 44 9.67 7.76 5.30
N ALA A 45 8.54 7.30 5.87
CA ALA A 45 7.22 7.87 5.60
C ALA A 45 7.05 9.30 6.15
N SER A 46 7.93 9.73 7.06
CA SER A 46 7.90 11.08 7.66
C SER A 46 8.87 12.05 7.01
N LEU A 47 9.72 11.59 6.09
CA LEU A 47 10.54 12.46 5.24
C LEU A 47 9.64 13.42 4.46
N HIS A 48 10.19 14.60 4.16
CA HIS A 48 9.45 15.62 3.42
C HIS A 48 9.01 15.10 2.04
N ASP A 49 8.03 15.79 1.48
CA ASP A 49 7.57 15.51 0.13
C ASP A 49 8.71 15.74 -0.88
N GLY A 50 8.95 14.78 -1.76
CA GLY A 50 10.08 14.81 -2.69
C GLY A 50 11.43 14.37 -2.08
N ASP A 51 11.49 14.18 -0.77
CA ASP A 51 12.66 13.59 -0.11
C ASP A 51 12.53 12.06 -0.07
N TRP A 52 13.43 11.42 -0.82
CA TRP A 52 13.59 9.98 -0.97
C TRP A 52 14.95 9.50 -0.45
N SER A 53 15.60 10.30 0.40
CA SER A 53 16.83 9.91 1.07
C SER A 53 16.64 8.54 1.73
N LEU A 54 17.60 7.64 1.53
CA LEU A 54 17.57 6.25 2.04
C LEU A 54 16.54 5.31 1.37
N MET A 55 15.82 5.75 0.34
CA MET A 55 14.96 4.90 -0.49
C MET A 55 15.46 4.71 -1.92
N GLY A 56 16.74 5.00 -2.19
CA GLY A 56 17.33 5.02 -3.53
C GLY A 56 16.96 3.81 -4.39
N GLY A 57 16.68 4.06 -5.67
CA GLY A 57 16.54 3.03 -6.70
C GLY A 57 17.85 2.85 -7.45
N GLU A 58 18.08 1.67 -7.99
CA GLU A 58 19.22 1.38 -8.87
C GLU A 58 19.17 2.22 -10.15
N ASP A 59 17.95 2.53 -10.60
CA ASP A 59 17.71 3.28 -11.82
C ASP A 59 16.99 4.62 -11.55
N SER A 60 17.49 5.65 -12.20
CA SER A 60 16.93 7.00 -12.21
C SER A 60 15.50 7.05 -12.77
N LEU A 61 15.17 6.16 -13.71
CA LEU A 61 13.84 6.07 -14.31
C LEU A 61 12.88 5.19 -13.50
N GLN A 62 13.35 4.55 -12.42
CA GLN A 62 12.50 3.74 -11.54
C GLN A 62 11.79 2.61 -12.29
N GLU A 63 12.37 2.04 -13.35
CA GLU A 63 11.71 1.01 -14.16
C GLU A 63 11.79 -0.38 -13.52
N LEU A 64 12.83 -0.61 -12.71
CA LEU A 64 13.18 -1.90 -12.14
C LEU A 64 12.58 -2.15 -10.75
N ASP A 65 12.90 -3.30 -10.15
CA ASP A 65 12.38 -3.81 -8.88
C ASP A 65 12.79 -2.99 -7.65
N THR A 66 13.86 -2.22 -7.74
CA THR A 66 14.29 -1.26 -6.71
C THR A 66 13.51 0.07 -6.74
N ALA A 67 12.53 0.21 -7.63
CA ALA A 67 11.72 1.41 -7.71
C ALA A 67 10.93 1.71 -6.42
N TYR A 68 10.68 3.00 -6.15
CA TYR A 68 9.96 3.48 -4.98
C TYR A 68 8.60 2.80 -4.80
N ARG A 69 7.90 2.46 -5.89
CA ARG A 69 6.61 1.75 -5.83
C ARG A 69 6.72 0.39 -5.15
N TYR A 70 7.78 -0.36 -5.41
CA TYR A 70 7.96 -1.69 -4.84
C TYR A 70 8.37 -1.60 -3.38
N GLN A 71 9.28 -0.67 -3.06
CA GLN A 71 9.67 -0.41 -1.68
C GLN A 71 8.47 0.03 -0.83
N LEU A 72 7.70 1.02 -1.28
CA LEU A 72 6.51 1.51 -0.57
C LEU A 72 5.44 0.43 -0.41
N SER A 73 5.23 -0.40 -1.45
CA SER A 73 4.28 -1.51 -1.40
C SER A 73 4.72 -2.56 -0.37
N ALA A 74 6.00 -2.95 -0.37
CA ALA A 74 6.56 -3.89 0.59
C ALA A 74 6.43 -3.37 2.04
N MET A 75 6.70 -2.08 2.27
CA MET A 75 6.53 -1.44 3.58
C MET A 75 5.06 -1.46 4.03
N ALA A 76 4.13 -1.14 3.13
CA ALA A 76 2.70 -1.14 3.44
C ALA A 76 2.21 -2.56 3.77
N TYR A 77 2.65 -3.57 3.01
CA TYR A 77 2.31 -4.97 3.26
C TYR A 77 2.87 -5.45 4.60
N ALA A 78 4.16 -5.20 4.88
CA ALA A 78 4.79 -5.57 6.14
C ALA A 78 4.13 -4.86 7.34
N ALA A 79 3.78 -3.58 7.21
CA ALA A 79 3.06 -2.84 8.25
C ALA A 79 1.65 -3.39 8.48
N GLY A 80 0.92 -3.74 7.42
CA GLY A 80 -0.40 -4.38 7.50
C GLY A 80 -0.36 -5.74 8.18
N ALA A 81 0.58 -6.60 7.78
CA ALA A 81 0.78 -7.92 8.37
C ALA A 81 1.16 -7.82 9.85
N ALA A 82 2.06 -6.90 10.21
CA ALA A 82 2.43 -6.64 11.60
C ALA A 82 1.24 -6.16 12.44
N HIS A 83 0.40 -5.26 11.88
CA HIS A 83 -0.79 -4.79 12.56
C HIS A 83 -1.81 -5.92 12.78
N TYR A 84 -2.10 -6.72 11.75
CA TYR A 84 -3.12 -7.76 11.82
C TYR A 84 -2.72 -8.91 12.75
N HIS A 85 -1.51 -9.44 12.59
CA HIS A 85 -1.11 -10.66 13.29
C HIS A 85 -0.47 -10.43 14.67
N ARG A 86 0.20 -9.29 14.87
CA ARG A 86 1.06 -9.10 16.06
C ARG A 86 0.63 -7.92 16.93
N LEU A 87 0.08 -6.87 16.32
CA LEU A 87 -0.19 -5.60 16.99
C LEU A 87 -1.60 -5.03 16.69
N PRO A 88 -2.67 -5.82 16.83
CA PRO A 88 -4.03 -5.40 16.46
C PRO A 88 -4.57 -4.25 17.32
N ALA A 89 -4.08 -4.11 18.56
CA ALA A 89 -4.47 -3.00 19.44
C ALA A 89 -3.84 -1.65 19.04
N MET A 90 -2.77 -1.63 18.25
CA MET A 90 -2.01 -0.41 17.93
C MET A 90 -2.49 0.32 16.67
N ARG A 91 -3.81 0.32 16.42
CA ARG A 91 -4.42 0.96 15.24
C ARG A 91 -4.03 2.43 15.07
N SER A 92 -3.90 3.18 16.16
CA SER A 92 -3.52 4.59 16.17
C SER A 92 -2.12 4.85 15.60
N MET A 93 -1.22 3.86 15.68
CA MET A 93 0.11 3.93 15.10
C MET A 93 0.11 3.48 13.63
N PHE A 94 -0.56 2.40 13.27
CA PHE A 94 -0.50 1.87 11.91
C PHE A 94 -1.34 2.67 10.90
N LYS A 95 -2.50 3.21 11.32
CA LYS A 95 -3.36 4.01 10.44
C LYS A 95 -2.64 5.22 9.83
N PRO A 96 -1.96 6.10 10.59
CA PRO A 96 -1.25 7.24 10.01
C PRO A 96 -0.03 6.80 9.18
N LEU A 97 0.68 5.75 9.57
CA LEU A 97 1.78 5.19 8.78
C LEU A 97 1.30 4.78 7.38
N ILE A 98 0.27 3.93 7.30
CA ILE A 98 -0.26 3.44 6.03
C ILE A 98 -0.78 4.61 5.17
N ARG A 99 -1.45 5.60 5.78
CA ARG A 99 -1.90 6.80 5.05
C ARG A 99 -0.72 7.61 4.46
N LYS A 100 0.38 7.74 5.19
CA LYS A 100 1.59 8.42 4.69
C LYS A 100 2.25 7.63 3.55
N LEU A 101 2.29 6.30 3.66
CA LEU A 101 2.82 5.44 2.59
C LEU A 101 1.96 5.54 1.32
N ILE A 102 0.63 5.50 1.44
CA ILE A 102 -0.30 5.72 0.32
C ILE A 102 -0.09 7.11 -0.28
N TYR A 103 0.01 8.15 0.56
CA TYR A 103 0.26 9.50 0.08
C TYR A 103 1.56 9.60 -0.73
N LYS A 104 2.65 8.98 -0.24
CA LYS A 104 3.91 8.89 -0.97
C LYS A 104 3.77 8.09 -2.27
N MET A 105 3.00 7.00 -2.29
CA MET A 105 2.73 6.20 -3.49
C MET A 105 2.05 7.01 -4.62
N LEU A 106 1.21 7.99 -4.25
CA LEU A 106 0.49 8.85 -5.20
C LEU A 106 1.33 10.01 -5.75
N ARG A 107 2.58 10.18 -5.29
CA ARG A 107 3.45 11.26 -5.74
C ARG A 107 3.91 11.06 -7.17
N ARG A 108 4.04 12.15 -7.92
CA ARG A 108 4.50 12.11 -9.32
C ARG A 108 5.89 11.53 -9.48
N GLU A 109 6.75 11.58 -8.47
CA GLU A 109 8.05 10.93 -8.51
C GLU A 109 7.95 9.39 -8.58
N VAL A 110 6.86 8.80 -8.08
CA VAL A 110 6.66 7.34 -8.06
C VAL A 110 6.05 6.82 -9.35
N TRP A 111 5.09 7.55 -9.93
CA TRP A 111 4.39 7.13 -11.15
C TRP A 111 4.83 7.88 -12.40
N GLY A 112 5.64 8.93 -12.28
CA GLY A 112 6.03 9.81 -13.39
C GLY A 112 6.78 9.09 -14.51
N TYR A 113 7.50 8.02 -14.19
CA TYR A 113 8.14 7.15 -15.20
C TYR A 113 7.12 6.61 -16.21
N TRP A 114 5.90 6.31 -15.76
CA TRP A 114 4.83 5.77 -16.60
C TRP A 114 4.44 6.73 -17.73
N TYR A 115 4.59 8.04 -17.54
CA TYR A 115 4.34 9.01 -18.61
C TYR A 115 5.30 8.83 -19.80
N MET A 116 6.55 8.42 -19.53
CA MET A 116 7.52 8.10 -20.57
C MET A 116 7.33 6.67 -21.09
N THR A 117 7.18 5.68 -20.20
CA THR A 117 7.01 4.27 -20.58
C THR A 117 5.71 4.03 -21.38
N SER A 118 4.64 4.76 -21.09
CA SER A 118 3.34 4.64 -21.80
C SER A 118 3.39 5.05 -23.28
N GLN A 119 4.43 5.79 -23.70
CA GLN A 119 4.61 6.16 -25.11
C GLN A 119 5.06 4.97 -25.97
N SER A 120 5.55 3.89 -25.33
CA SER A 120 6.16 2.73 -25.97
C SER A 120 7.30 3.12 -26.92
N GLY A 121 7.92 2.14 -27.55
CA GLY A 121 8.94 2.35 -28.58
C GLY A 121 9.01 1.14 -29.49
N VAL A 122 9.62 1.30 -30.65
CA VAL A 122 9.72 0.24 -31.68
C VAL A 122 10.39 -1.03 -31.13
N GLY A 123 11.24 -0.91 -30.09
CA GLY A 123 11.84 -2.06 -29.41
C GLY A 123 10.87 -2.89 -28.53
N ALA A 124 9.80 -2.27 -28.01
CA ALA A 124 8.79 -2.93 -27.20
C ALA A 124 7.54 -3.33 -28.01
N ASP A 125 7.27 -2.62 -29.11
CA ASP A 125 6.20 -2.87 -30.05
C ASP A 125 6.73 -2.69 -31.48
N PRO A 126 7.13 -3.78 -32.17
CA PRO A 126 7.77 -3.72 -33.49
C PRO A 126 6.86 -3.12 -34.58
N ASP A 127 5.53 -3.17 -34.38
CA ASP A 127 4.53 -2.67 -35.32
C ASP A 127 4.19 -1.18 -35.10
N LEU A 128 4.89 -0.53 -34.14
CA LEU A 128 4.62 0.85 -33.76
C LEU A 128 5.12 1.84 -34.84
N LYS A 129 4.17 2.44 -35.58
CA LYS A 129 4.45 3.41 -36.66
C LYS A 129 4.68 4.85 -36.16
N GLU A 130 4.14 5.18 -34.99
CA GLU A 130 4.30 6.48 -34.32
C GLU A 130 4.26 6.28 -32.79
N LEU A 131 4.95 7.15 -32.03
CA LEU A 131 4.90 7.10 -30.58
C LEU A 131 3.46 7.26 -30.08
N ARG A 132 3.06 6.45 -29.10
CA ARG A 132 1.71 6.53 -28.53
C ARG A 132 1.55 7.86 -27.79
N LYS A 133 0.31 8.39 -27.79
CA LYS A 133 0.01 9.59 -27.00
C LYS A 133 0.22 9.29 -25.51
N PRO A 134 1.05 10.05 -24.80
CA PRO A 134 1.35 9.77 -23.41
C PRO A 134 0.09 9.92 -22.56
N TRP A 135 -0.04 9.03 -21.57
CA TRP A 135 -1.13 9.08 -20.61
C TRP A 135 -0.61 9.55 -19.25
N ALA A 136 -1.21 10.64 -18.77
CA ALA A 136 -0.85 11.24 -17.49
C ALA A 136 -1.50 10.55 -16.29
N ASP A 137 -2.58 9.77 -16.51
CA ASP A 137 -3.21 8.98 -15.46
C ASP A 137 -2.56 7.59 -15.39
N PRO A 138 -1.80 7.28 -14.31
CA PRO A 138 -1.15 5.98 -14.16
C PRO A 138 -2.13 4.87 -13.80
N VAL A 139 -3.42 5.15 -13.58
CA VAL A 139 -4.43 4.17 -13.14
C VAL A 139 -5.42 3.78 -14.26
N CYS A 140 -5.51 4.55 -15.35
CA CYS A 140 -6.56 4.35 -16.36
C CYS A 140 -6.40 3.11 -17.27
N LYS A 141 -5.20 2.79 -17.76
CA LYS A 141 -4.96 1.62 -18.64
C LYS A 141 -3.55 1.07 -18.47
N GLU A 142 -3.42 -0.25 -18.65
CA GLU A 142 -2.19 -1.02 -18.84
C GLU A 142 -1.19 -1.05 -17.67
N ASN A 143 -1.28 -0.16 -16.69
CA ASN A 143 -0.40 -0.14 -15.52
C ASN A 143 -0.97 -0.90 -14.32
N ILE A 144 -1.18 -2.21 -14.48
CA ILE A 144 -1.74 -3.07 -13.41
C ILE A 144 -0.93 -2.92 -12.10
N MET A 145 0.37 -2.66 -12.20
CA MET A 145 1.29 -2.52 -11.06
C MET A 145 1.09 -1.23 -10.24
N ALA A 146 0.71 -0.11 -10.87
CA ALA A 146 0.35 1.12 -10.14
C ALA A 146 -1.13 1.19 -9.76
N CYS A 147 -2.01 0.47 -10.46
CA CYS A 147 -3.45 0.42 -10.15
C CYS A 147 -3.77 -0.43 -8.92
N LEU A 148 -3.08 -1.57 -8.72
CA LEU A 148 -3.44 -2.54 -7.67
C LEU A 148 -3.47 -1.96 -6.24
N PRO A 149 -2.58 -1.01 -5.84
CA PRO A 149 -2.62 -0.41 -4.50
C PRO A 149 -3.68 0.69 -4.30
N VAL A 150 -4.33 1.19 -5.37
CA VAL A 150 -5.15 2.41 -5.35
C VAL A 150 -6.58 2.13 -5.84
N VAL A 151 -7.12 0.94 -5.57
CA VAL A 151 -8.54 0.68 -5.84
C VAL A 151 -9.39 1.44 -4.82
N ASN A 152 -10.11 2.45 -5.32
CA ASN A 152 -11.02 3.30 -4.57
C ASN A 152 -11.99 2.47 -3.71
N PRO A 153 -12.11 2.70 -2.39
CA PRO A 153 -13.22 2.18 -1.63
C PRO A 153 -14.43 3.07 -1.93
N THR A 154 -15.31 2.58 -2.81
CA THR A 154 -16.72 3.01 -2.83
C THR A 154 -17.41 2.57 -1.56
#